data_AF-A0A6P8CWK6-F1
#
_entry.id   AF-A0A6P8CWK6-F1
#
_cell.length_a   1.000
_cell.length_b   1.000
_cell.length_c   1.000
_cell.angle_alpha   90.00
_cell.angle_beta   90.00
_cell.angle_gamma   90.00
#
_symmetry.space_group_name_H-M   'P 1'
#
loop_
_entity.id
_entity.type
_entity.pdbx_description
1 polymer ?
#
loop_
_entity_poly.entity_id
_entity_poly.type
_entity_poly.pdbx_seq_one_letter_code
_entity_poly.pdbx_strand_id
1 'polypeptide(L)'
;MAVSRVPSLQFGARVLLRTDSVPLNLAIPIVKHQKSYSVRPTVAEAKANPWTESAKIRNRRNRKKFTGTPTIPRLSVFCSDKQLYAMLVDDQNKKCLFYGSTLQKSIRGDPPCGTIEAARRVGEELIKACMDLNINEISSYDLNGFARGERMEAFEIAISRHGFLPR
;
A
#
# COMPACT_ATOMS: atom_id res chain seq x y z
N MET A 1 -27.11 -28.59 -67.41
CA MET A 1 -26.81 -30.04 -67.36
C MET A 1 -27.07 -30.52 -65.95
N ALA A 2 -27.96 -31.50 -65.81
CA ALA A 2 -28.31 -32.20 -64.59
C ALA A 2 -27.39 -33.43 -64.39
N VAL A 3 -27.77 -34.31 -63.46
CA VAL A 3 -27.23 -35.65 -63.11
C VAL A 3 -26.34 -35.60 -61.86
N SER A 4 -26.51 -36.36 -60.78
CA SER A 4 -27.65 -37.00 -60.07
C SER A 4 -27.03 -37.81 -58.92
N ARG A 5 -27.72 -37.91 -57.77
CA ARG A 5 -27.45 -38.92 -56.72
C ARG A 5 -27.93 -40.30 -57.16
N VAL A 6 -27.22 -41.38 -56.76
CA VAL A 6 -27.74 -42.67 -56.20
C VAL A 6 -26.57 -43.69 -56.04
N PRO A 7 -26.72 -44.85 -55.35
CA PRO A 7 -27.46 -45.20 -54.13
C PRO A 7 -26.64 -46.06 -53.12
N SER A 8 -27.24 -46.29 -51.95
CA SER A 8 -26.89 -47.25 -50.89
C SER A 8 -27.33 -48.69 -51.19
N LEU A 9 -26.65 -49.70 -50.64
CA LEU A 9 -27.18 -51.07 -50.47
C LEU A 9 -26.61 -51.73 -49.18
N GLN A 10 -27.51 -52.23 -48.34
CA GLN A 10 -27.26 -53.01 -47.12
C GLN A 10 -27.58 -54.49 -47.36
N PHE A 11 -26.94 -55.42 -46.64
CA PHE A 11 -27.46 -56.74 -46.25
C PHE A 11 -26.70 -57.18 -44.97
N GLY A 12 -27.32 -57.54 -43.82
CA GLY A 12 -28.03 -58.80 -43.52
C GLY A 12 -26.99 -59.93 -43.25
N ALA A 13 -26.90 -60.66 -42.13
CA ALA A 13 -27.94 -61.27 -41.29
C ALA A 13 -27.38 -61.77 -39.93
N ARG A 14 -28.32 -62.23 -39.10
CA ARG A 14 -28.28 -62.66 -37.69
C ARG A 14 -27.93 -64.16 -37.58
N VAL A 15 -27.14 -64.58 -36.59
CA VAL A 15 -27.04 -66.01 -36.19
C VAL A 15 -27.17 -66.12 -34.66
N LEU A 16 -28.17 -66.90 -34.24
CA LEU A 16 -28.41 -67.42 -32.90
C LEU A 16 -27.53 -68.65 -32.66
N LEU A 17 -27.03 -68.86 -31.44
CA LEU A 17 -27.13 -70.12 -30.66
C LEU A 17 -26.25 -70.04 -29.39
N ARG A 18 -26.86 -70.38 -28.26
CA ARG A 18 -26.21 -70.73 -26.97
C ARG A 18 -25.46 -72.06 -27.11
N THR A 19 -24.29 -72.20 -26.47
CA THR A 19 -23.88 -73.37 -25.68
C THR A 19 -22.64 -73.04 -24.84
N ASP A 20 -22.55 -73.69 -23.69
CA ASP A 20 -21.77 -73.33 -22.50
C ASP A 20 -20.26 -73.60 -22.60
N SER A 21 -19.45 -72.78 -21.91
CA SER A 21 -18.24 -73.25 -21.24
C SER A 21 -17.90 -72.34 -20.05
N VAL A 22 -17.53 -73.02 -18.97
CA VAL A 22 -17.32 -72.58 -17.58
C VAL A 22 -16.36 -71.38 -17.45
N PRO A 23 -16.59 -70.42 -16.52
CA PRO A 23 -15.70 -69.29 -16.36
C PRO A 23 -14.38 -69.72 -15.67
N LEU A 24 -13.26 -69.60 -16.38
CA LEU A 24 -11.95 -69.56 -15.74
C LEU A 24 -11.80 -68.19 -15.05
N ASN A 25 -12.17 -68.17 -13.77
CA ASN A 25 -11.79 -67.14 -12.82
C ASN A 25 -10.27 -67.09 -12.71
N LEU A 26 -9.63 -66.17 -13.42
CA LEU A 26 -8.38 -65.57 -12.98
C LEU A 26 -8.62 -64.07 -12.81
N ALA A 27 -9.18 -63.72 -11.67
CA ALA A 27 -9.15 -62.35 -11.18
C ALA A 27 -7.69 -61.96 -10.94
N ILE A 28 -7.03 -61.41 -11.96
CA ILE A 28 -5.82 -60.63 -11.74
C ILE A 28 -6.31 -59.26 -11.30
N PRO A 29 -6.08 -58.82 -10.05
CA PRO A 29 -6.36 -57.44 -9.71
C PRO A 29 -5.43 -56.59 -10.57
N ILE A 30 -6.00 -55.90 -11.56
CA ILE A 30 -5.32 -54.75 -12.17
C ILE A 30 -5.18 -53.76 -11.02
N VAL A 31 -4.04 -53.80 -10.34
CA VAL A 31 -3.64 -52.76 -9.40
C VAL A 31 -3.57 -51.50 -10.25
N LYS A 32 -4.64 -50.70 -10.21
CA LYS A 32 -4.63 -49.35 -10.75
C LYS A 32 -3.64 -48.58 -9.89
N HIS A 33 -2.36 -48.62 -10.26
CA HIS A 33 -1.39 -47.69 -9.70
C HIS A 33 -1.74 -46.32 -10.28
N GLN A 34 -2.69 -45.65 -9.63
CA GLN A 34 -2.97 -44.25 -9.91
C GLN A 34 -1.72 -43.49 -9.49
N LYS A 35 -0.84 -43.17 -10.44
CA LYS A 35 0.18 -42.15 -10.20
C LYS A 35 -0.57 -40.83 -10.06
N SER A 36 -0.83 -40.42 -8.82
CA SER A 36 -1.30 -39.08 -8.53
C SER A 36 -0.17 -38.10 -8.88
N TYR A 37 -0.20 -37.54 -10.08
CA TYR A 37 0.65 -36.40 -10.39
C TYR A 37 0.12 -35.22 -9.59
N SER A 38 0.72 -34.96 -8.42
CA SER A 38 0.49 -33.73 -7.68
C SER A 38 1.09 -32.59 -8.48
N VAL A 39 0.29 -31.97 -9.35
CA VAL A 39 0.72 -30.74 -10.03
C VAL A 39 0.82 -29.68 -8.95
N ARG A 40 2.03 -29.19 -8.68
CA ARG A 40 2.19 -28.00 -7.84
C ARG A 40 1.53 -26.85 -8.63
N PRO A 41 0.52 -26.15 -8.07
CA PRO A 41 0.02 -24.95 -8.74
C PRO A 41 1.20 -23.99 -8.86
N THR A 42 1.42 -23.44 -10.06
CA THR A 42 2.40 -22.38 -10.26
C THR A 42 1.88 -21.14 -9.55
N VAL A 43 2.25 -20.96 -8.28
CA VAL A 43 1.97 -19.73 -7.55
C VAL A 43 2.93 -18.68 -8.08
N ALA A 44 2.42 -17.72 -8.84
CA ALA A 44 3.15 -16.51 -9.16
C ALA A 44 3.25 -15.68 -7.87
N GLU A 45 4.27 -15.94 -7.05
CA GLU A 45 4.59 -15.07 -5.93
C GLU A 45 5.12 -13.75 -6.48
N ALA A 46 4.44 -12.64 -6.13
CA ALA A 46 4.96 -11.32 -6.43
C ALA A 46 6.39 -11.22 -5.87
N LYS A 47 7.35 -10.78 -6.70
CA LYS A 47 8.73 -10.55 -6.24
C LYS A 47 8.68 -9.75 -4.94
N ALA A 48 9.31 -10.28 -3.89
CA ALA A 48 9.20 -9.80 -2.51
C ALA A 48 9.49 -8.29 -2.32
N ASN A 49 10.14 -7.64 -3.29
CA ASN A 49 10.29 -6.19 -3.33
C ASN A 49 9.82 -5.65 -4.69
N PRO A 50 8.57 -5.17 -4.84
CA PRO A 50 8.32 -4.15 -5.84
C PRO A 50 9.25 -2.99 -5.51
N TRP A 51 9.87 -2.37 -6.52
CA TRP A 51 10.82 -1.26 -6.37
C TRP A 51 10.17 -0.07 -5.64
N THR A 52 10.10 -0.14 -4.32
CA THR A 52 9.48 0.89 -3.48
C THR A 52 10.58 1.86 -3.13
N GLU A 53 10.52 3.03 -3.77
CA GLU A 53 11.49 4.08 -3.54
C GLU A 53 11.51 4.49 -2.06
N SER A 54 12.71 4.42 -1.46
CA SER A 54 12.87 4.80 -0.06
C SER A 54 12.40 6.24 0.19
N ALA A 55 11.83 6.47 1.37
CA ALA A 55 11.39 7.80 1.81
C ALA A 55 12.45 8.88 1.59
N LYS A 56 13.71 8.58 1.91
CA LYS A 56 14.83 9.51 1.74
C LYS A 56 15.04 9.96 0.29
N ILE A 57 14.85 9.06 -0.67
CA ILE A 57 14.99 9.39 -2.11
C ILE A 57 13.80 10.23 -2.55
N ARG A 58 12.56 9.87 -2.17
CA ARG A 58 11.36 10.66 -2.44
C ARG A 58 11.48 12.08 -1.90
N ASN A 59 11.88 12.23 -0.65
CA ASN A 59 12.10 13.52 -0.02
C ASN A 59 13.16 14.34 -0.74
N ARG A 60 14.28 13.72 -1.13
CA ARG A 60 15.33 14.40 -1.90
C ARG A 60 14.79 14.91 -3.24
N ARG A 61 13.93 14.15 -3.92
CA ARG A 61 13.28 14.61 -5.16
C ARG A 61 12.33 15.78 -4.89
N ASN A 62 11.53 15.74 -3.82
CA ASN A 62 10.64 16.84 -3.46
C ASN A 62 11.42 18.12 -3.14
N ARG A 63 12.52 18.01 -2.39
CA ARG A 63 13.43 19.13 -2.07
C ARG A 63 14.16 19.71 -3.29
N LYS A 64 14.23 18.98 -4.40
CA LYS A 64 14.74 19.52 -5.67
C LYS A 64 13.68 20.34 -6.43
N LYS A 65 12.39 20.04 -6.19
CA LYS A 65 11.27 20.71 -6.86
C LYS A 65 10.80 21.94 -6.10
N PHE A 66 10.80 21.86 -4.77
CA PHE A 66 10.29 22.88 -3.87
C PHE A 66 11.41 23.36 -2.95
N THR A 67 11.62 24.67 -2.90
CA THR A 67 12.60 25.34 -2.03
C THR A 67 11.86 26.24 -1.07
N GLY A 68 12.07 26.07 0.24
CA GLY A 68 11.48 26.93 1.27
C GLY A 68 12.16 28.30 1.34
N THR A 69 11.35 29.35 1.52
CA THR A 69 11.79 30.73 1.75
C THR A 69 11.36 31.19 3.15
N PRO A 70 11.80 32.35 3.68
CA PRO A 70 11.32 32.86 4.96
C PRO A 70 9.79 33.08 4.98
N THR A 71 9.24 33.57 3.88
CA THR A 71 7.81 33.89 3.75
C THR A 71 6.97 32.64 3.47
N ILE A 72 7.51 31.72 2.68
CA ILE A 72 6.85 30.47 2.27
C ILE A 72 7.80 29.31 2.60
N PRO A 73 7.89 28.92 3.88
CA PRO A 73 8.83 27.89 4.32
C PRO A 73 8.37 26.49 3.95
N ARG A 74 9.27 25.53 4.14
CA ARG A 74 9.00 24.10 3.96
C ARG A 74 8.64 23.45 5.29
N LEU A 75 7.53 22.71 5.32
CA LEU A 75 7.11 21.92 6.46
C LEU A 75 7.58 20.47 6.30
N SER A 76 8.40 19.99 7.23
CA SER A 76 8.81 18.59 7.30
C SER A 76 8.28 17.96 8.58
N VAL A 77 7.58 16.84 8.42
CA VAL A 77 6.97 16.10 9.52
C VAL A 77 7.45 14.67 9.49
N PHE A 78 7.94 14.22 10.64
CA PHE A 78 8.36 12.86 10.87
C PHE A 78 7.47 12.25 11.95
N CYS A 79 6.84 11.13 11.63
CA CYS A 79 6.05 10.36 12.58
C CYS A 79 6.66 8.97 12.72
N SER A 80 7.11 8.64 13.93
CA SER A 80 7.46 7.29 14.35
C SER A 80 6.29 6.68 15.12
N ASP A 81 6.35 5.41 15.51
CA ASP A 81 5.35 4.76 16.36
C ASP A 81 5.18 5.47 17.71
N LYS A 82 6.26 6.06 18.24
CA LYS A 82 6.29 6.68 19.56
C LYS A 82 6.08 8.19 19.56
N GLN A 83 6.54 8.88 18.53
CA GLN A 83 6.76 10.33 18.58
C GLN A 83 6.47 10.98 17.23
N LEU A 84 6.06 12.25 17.29
CA LEU A 84 5.93 13.10 16.12
C LEU A 84 6.83 14.33 16.27
N TYR A 85 7.47 14.70 15.17
CA TYR A 85 8.33 15.86 15.04
C TYR A 85 7.89 16.68 13.84
N ALA A 86 7.73 17.98 14.03
CA ALA A 86 7.38 18.92 12.98
C ALA A 86 8.41 20.06 12.94
N MET A 87 8.84 20.40 11.74
CA MET A 87 9.85 21.43 11.50
C MET A 87 9.40 22.36 10.39
N LEU A 88 9.45 23.66 10.65
CA LEU A 88 9.29 24.70 9.64
C LEU A 88 10.68 25.22 9.28
N VAL A 89 11.09 25.03 8.02
CA VAL A 89 12.48 25.26 7.58
C VAL A 89 12.51 26.28 6.45
N ASP A 90 13.40 27.25 6.60
CA ASP A 90 13.83 28.15 5.54
C ASP A 90 15.12 27.62 4.92
N ASP A 91 15.03 27.18 3.65
CA ASP A 91 16.13 26.57 2.92
C ASP A 91 17.13 27.62 2.40
N GLN A 92 16.71 28.88 2.21
CA GLN A 92 17.59 29.96 1.75
C GLN A 92 18.59 30.35 2.83
N ASN A 93 18.09 30.61 4.04
CA ASN A 93 18.94 30.98 5.18
C ASN A 93 19.44 29.77 5.98
N LYS A 94 19.01 28.55 5.62
CA LYS A 94 19.31 27.29 6.32
C LYS A 94 18.94 27.35 7.81
N LYS A 95 17.80 27.99 8.13
CA LYS A 95 17.32 28.19 9.50
C LYS A 95 16.02 27.41 9.74
N CYS A 96 15.89 26.89 10.94
CA CYS A 96 14.66 26.30 11.42
C CYS A 96 13.85 27.41 12.09
N LEU A 97 12.70 27.76 11.52
CA LEU A 97 11.80 28.79 12.04
C LEU A 97 11.00 28.26 13.24
N PHE A 98 10.59 27.00 13.16
CA PHE A 98 9.86 26.33 14.23
C PHE A 98 10.28 24.86 14.35
N TYR A 99 10.39 24.38 15.59
CA TYR A 99 10.61 22.97 15.90
C TYR A 99 9.66 22.55 17.03
N GLY A 100 8.77 21.60 16.72
CA GLY A 100 7.82 21.02 17.65
C GLY A 100 7.99 19.51 17.76
N SER A 101 7.97 18.98 18.98
CA SER A 101 8.03 17.55 19.22
C SER A 101 7.09 17.14 20.35
N THR A 102 6.46 15.97 20.19
CA THR A 102 5.67 15.36 21.28
C THR A 102 6.51 15.04 22.53
N LEU A 103 7.84 15.09 22.44
CA LEU A 103 8.75 14.97 23.58
C LEU A 103 8.90 16.24 24.42
N GLN A 104 8.60 17.41 23.86
CA GLN A 104 8.78 18.67 24.57
C GLN A 104 7.80 18.76 25.74
N LYS A 105 8.31 19.19 26.90
CA LYS A 105 7.51 19.33 28.13
C LYS A 105 6.32 20.29 27.95
N SER A 106 6.52 21.36 27.19
CA SER A 106 5.48 22.34 26.86
C SER A 106 4.27 21.71 26.15
N ILE A 107 4.51 20.70 25.32
CA ILE A 107 3.48 20.04 24.52
C ILE A 107 2.85 18.88 25.30
N ARG A 108 3.70 18.08 25.96
CA ARG A 108 3.27 16.89 26.70
C ARG A 108 2.46 17.24 27.97
N GLY A 109 2.77 18.38 28.60
CA GLY A 109 2.13 18.81 29.84
C GLY A 109 2.42 17.88 31.03
N ASP A 110 1.80 18.20 32.16
CA ASP A 110 1.82 17.40 33.39
C ASP A 110 0.40 17.32 33.97
N PRO A 111 -0.24 16.14 34.03
CA PRO A 111 0.25 14.82 33.64
C PRO A 111 0.44 14.68 32.11
N PRO A 112 1.27 13.72 31.66
CA PRO A 112 1.58 13.55 30.25
C PRO A 112 0.33 13.17 29.44
N CYS A 113 0.02 13.97 28.42
CA CYS A 113 -1.09 13.70 27.52
C CYS A 113 -0.86 12.48 26.61
N GLY A 114 -1.94 11.96 26.03
CA GLY A 114 -1.89 10.85 25.07
C GLY A 114 -1.14 11.23 23.79
N THR A 115 -0.59 10.24 23.07
CA THR A 115 0.27 10.54 21.90
C THR A 115 -0.45 11.24 20.75
N ILE A 116 -1.75 11.00 20.58
CA ILE A 116 -2.61 11.65 19.57
C ILE A 116 -2.88 13.11 19.97
N GLU A 117 -3.23 13.34 21.24
CA GLU A 117 -3.47 14.69 21.76
C GLU A 117 -2.18 15.53 21.72
N ALA A 118 -1.03 14.94 22.07
CA ALA A 118 0.26 15.59 21.94
C ALA A 118 0.52 16.06 20.50
N ALA A 119 0.21 15.23 19.50
CA ALA A 119 0.38 15.59 18.09
C ALA A 119 -0.56 16.73 17.65
N ARG A 120 -1.81 16.74 18.13
CA ARG A 120 -2.73 17.87 17.93
C ARG A 120 -2.14 19.16 18.50
N ARG A 121 -1.60 19.11 19.72
CA ARG A 121 -0.94 20.27 20.36
C ARG A 121 0.29 20.74 19.58
N VAL A 122 1.10 19.83 19.00
CA VAL A 122 2.21 20.22 18.10
C VAL A 122 1.68 21.03 16.91
N GLY A 123 0.55 20.61 16.32
CA GLY A 123 -0.07 21.35 15.21
C GLY A 123 -0.58 22.73 15.63
N GLU A 124 -1.16 22.86 16.83
CA GLU A 124 -1.60 24.14 17.37
C GLU A 124 -0.43 25.10 17.66
N GLU A 125 0.66 24.60 18.24
CA GLU A 125 1.88 25.38 18.47
C GLU A 125 2.55 25.81 17.16
N LEU A 126 2.53 24.94 16.13
CA LEU A 126 3.01 25.31 14.80
C LEU A 126 2.21 26.49 14.23
N ILE A 127 0.88 26.47 14.37
CA ILE A 127 0.01 27.55 13.90
C ILE A 127 0.32 28.85 14.63
N LYS A 128 0.47 28.82 15.97
CA LYS A 128 0.86 30.00 16.75
C LYS A 128 2.18 30.58 16.26
N ALA A 129 3.19 29.72 16.06
CA ALA A 129 4.48 30.15 15.53
C ALA A 129 4.38 30.74 14.11
N CYS A 130 3.52 30.18 13.25
CA CYS A 130 3.26 30.76 11.94
C CYS A 130 2.57 32.13 12.02
N MET A 131 1.62 32.30 12.95
CA MET A 131 0.96 33.59 13.17
C MET A 131 1.96 34.64 13.68
N ASP A 132 2.82 34.29 14.63
CA ASP A 132 3.84 35.20 15.18
C ASP A 132 4.88 35.63 14.12
N LEU A 133 5.15 34.74 13.15
CA LEU A 133 6.09 34.97 12.05
C LEU A 133 5.40 35.50 10.76
N ASN A 134 4.09 35.73 10.78
CA ASN A 134 3.28 36.15 9.63
C ASN A 134 3.39 35.24 8.39
N ILE A 135 3.43 33.92 8.60
CA ILE A 135 3.56 32.91 7.54
C ILE A 135 2.16 32.42 7.14
N ASN A 136 1.74 32.75 5.93
CA ASN A 136 0.40 32.42 5.42
C ASN A 136 0.36 31.17 4.54
N GLU A 137 1.48 30.80 3.92
CA GLU A 137 1.56 29.70 2.97
C GLU A 137 2.78 28.82 3.24
N ILE A 138 2.65 27.52 2.96
CA ILE A 138 3.71 26.53 3.10
C ILE A 138 4.05 26.01 1.71
N SER A 139 5.35 26.05 1.35
CA SER A 139 5.81 25.73 -0.02
C SER A 139 5.66 24.23 -0.32
N SER A 140 5.98 23.39 0.66
CA SER A 140 5.87 21.95 0.53
C SER A 140 5.67 21.29 1.88
N TYR A 141 4.91 20.19 1.85
CA TYR A 141 4.64 19.34 3.01
C TYR A 141 5.29 17.97 2.80
N ASP A 142 6.32 17.68 3.58
CA ASP A 142 7.11 16.45 3.52
C ASP A 142 6.79 15.51 4.70
N LEU A 143 6.13 14.38 4.41
CA LEU A 143 5.74 13.35 5.38
C LEU A 143 6.87 12.38 5.76
N ASN A 144 8.07 12.56 5.21
CA ASN A 144 9.23 11.69 5.46
C ASN A 144 8.98 10.20 5.22
N GLY A 145 8.00 9.90 4.35
CA GLY A 145 7.68 8.58 3.83
C GLY A 145 7.03 7.59 4.80
N PHE A 146 6.47 8.05 5.91
CA PHE A 146 5.63 7.25 6.79
C PHE A 146 4.17 7.29 6.35
N ALA A 147 3.46 6.17 6.55
CA ALA A 147 2.03 6.11 6.27
C ALA A 147 1.25 7.03 7.22
N ARG A 148 0.11 7.54 6.74
CA ARG A 148 -0.82 8.29 7.58
C ARG A 148 -1.44 7.33 8.59
N GLY A 149 -1.22 7.62 9.87
CA GLY A 149 -1.92 7.00 10.99
C GLY A 149 -2.65 8.07 11.80
N GLU A 150 -3.34 7.65 12.85
CA GLU A 150 -4.20 8.51 13.69
C GLU A 150 -3.45 9.73 14.26
N ARG A 151 -2.16 9.56 14.58
CA ARG A 151 -1.32 10.65 15.09
C ARG A 151 -1.02 11.71 14.04
N MET A 152 -0.71 11.29 12.82
CA MET A 152 -0.46 12.21 11.71
C MET A 152 -1.76 12.91 11.32
N GLU A 153 -2.86 12.17 11.30
CA GLU A 153 -4.19 12.72 11.03
C GLU A 153 -4.60 13.77 12.07
N ALA A 154 -4.38 13.52 13.37
CA ALA A 154 -4.65 14.50 14.41
C ALA A 154 -3.83 15.79 14.27
N PHE A 155 -2.57 15.68 13.82
CA PHE A 155 -1.72 16.82 13.50
C PHE A 155 -2.21 17.56 12.24
N GLU A 156 -2.56 16.85 11.18
CA GLU A 156 -3.11 17.42 9.93
C GLU A 156 -4.45 18.11 10.16
N ILE A 157 -5.34 17.55 10.99
CA ILE A 157 -6.62 18.15 11.37
C ILE A 157 -6.41 19.50 12.07
N ALA A 158 -5.40 19.59 12.95
CA ALA A 158 -5.07 20.84 13.63
C ALA A 158 -4.63 21.91 12.62
N ILE A 159 -3.69 21.58 11.74
CA ILE A 159 -3.15 22.46 10.68
C ILE A 159 -4.22 22.89 9.68
N SER A 160 -5.10 21.98 9.29
CA SER A 160 -6.12 22.21 8.26
C SER A 160 -7.11 23.32 8.66
N ARG A 161 -7.30 23.58 9.96
CA ARG A 161 -8.12 24.70 10.45
C ARG A 161 -7.57 26.06 10.04
N HIS A 162 -6.26 26.18 9.80
CA HIS A 162 -5.60 27.40 9.36
C HIS A 162 -5.52 27.54 7.82
N GLY A 163 -5.81 26.48 7.07
CA GLY A 163 -5.84 26.53 5.60
C GLY A 163 -4.50 26.26 4.90
N PHE A 164 -3.49 25.72 5.60
CA PHE A 164 -2.18 25.42 5.00
C PHE A 164 -2.14 24.19 4.08
N LEU A 165 -3.16 23.31 4.13
CA LEU A 165 -3.22 22.09 3.33
C LEU A 165 -4.43 22.15 2.40
N PRO A 166 -4.27 21.93 1.08
CA PRO A 166 -5.41 21.79 0.17
C PRO A 166 -6.19 20.51 0.53
N ARG A 167 -7.53 20.61 0.56
CA ARG A 167 -8.46 19.49 0.75
C ARG A 167 -8.58 18.64 -0.51
#